data_AF-X1Q8W1-F1
#
_entry.id   AF-X1Q8W1-F1
#
_cell.length_a   1.000
_cell.length_b   1.000
_cell.length_c   1.000
_cell.angle_alpha   90.00
_cell.angle_beta   90.00
_cell.angle_gamma   90.00
#
_symmetry.space_group_name_H-M   'P 1'
#
loop_
_entity.id
_entity.type
_entity.pdbx_description
1 polymer ?
#
loop_
_entity_poly.entity_id
_entity_poly.type
_entity_poly.pdbx_seq_one_letter_code
_entity_poly.pdbx_strand_id
1 'polypeptide(L)'
;MTSKGYALARAALVRTLTAYEGITTADGAFDGTATLIDSNLIGRNDFISEKTILIMSGDAKDEDKGATAFDKTDGKITLQGTGFKAQIKKGTVFRVLNISTVEIDVANMDAKIGTNTDAAGTTTLFAWLLKLFTQAGQGLVYYGKVTQIDDATHFRVAGLTGFGDAYFANTYRVYVVRDAAGGGADPQGKMQPCSVYASTDGIFTHTAFSTGLAVDDEVLLLHERIAEIKDLVDRLGAFTAAENLKAILGDLSTTKNLGGILGALTTTDNLKAILGAYTAAAPLEAAIDAIIAYVDELETRLTAVRAGYLDNINNADLANIIRQVAEAADTFSFDETSALEQDMVTVTITARAKIGGIWLDMVNVTQDTTIKVYHKVDGTNFREVSASAWATTDSDGVLVEGFTAYRDIKVTLTCGGGGGASVNVPYAIV
;
A
#
# COMPACT_ATOMS: atom_id res chain seq x y z
N MET A 1 82.92 52.11 -24.27
CA MET A 1 81.78 52.62 -23.47
C MET A 1 81.17 51.57 -22.52
N THR A 2 81.50 50.29 -22.66
CA THR A 2 81.00 49.19 -21.83
C THR A 2 81.38 49.31 -20.34
N SER A 3 82.59 49.80 -19.99
CA SER A 3 82.99 49.94 -18.57
C SER A 3 82.26 51.05 -17.80
N LYS A 4 81.82 52.12 -18.49
CA LYS A 4 81.05 53.22 -17.87
C LYS A 4 79.62 52.78 -17.55
N GLY A 5 79.01 51.93 -18.38
CA GLY A 5 77.70 51.35 -18.12
C GLY A 5 77.68 50.43 -16.90
N TYR A 6 78.69 49.55 -16.74
CA TYR A 6 78.82 48.70 -15.55
C TYR A 6 79.10 49.49 -14.27
N ALA A 7 79.90 50.56 -14.35
CA ALA A 7 80.16 51.44 -13.21
C ALA A 7 78.88 52.16 -12.74
N LEU A 8 78.06 52.64 -13.69
CA LEU A 8 76.77 53.27 -13.38
C LEU A 8 75.76 52.27 -12.80
N ALA A 9 75.70 51.04 -13.35
CA ALA A 9 74.83 49.99 -12.83
C ALA A 9 75.23 49.54 -11.42
N ARG A 10 76.53 49.38 -11.16
CA ARG A 10 77.05 49.06 -9.82
C ARG A 10 76.78 50.20 -8.83
N ALA A 11 76.98 51.45 -9.23
CA ALA A 11 76.68 52.60 -8.37
C ALA A 11 75.18 52.70 -8.07
N ALA A 12 74.32 52.40 -9.05
CA ALA A 12 72.88 52.35 -8.85
C ALA A 12 72.47 51.22 -7.89
N LEU A 13 73.05 50.02 -8.02
CA LEU A 13 72.82 48.90 -7.11
C LEU A 13 73.26 49.23 -5.68
N VAL A 14 74.45 49.81 -5.50
CA VAL A 14 74.93 50.23 -4.17
C VAL A 14 74.01 51.29 -3.57
N ARG A 15 73.51 52.22 -4.39
CA ARG A 15 72.56 53.25 -3.96
C ARG A 15 71.19 52.67 -3.58
N THR A 16 70.69 51.65 -4.26
CA THR A 16 69.40 51.02 -3.89
C THR A 16 69.53 50.14 -2.66
N LEU A 17 70.67 49.44 -2.51
CA LEU A 17 70.94 48.58 -1.36
C LEU A 17 71.34 49.35 -0.10
N THR A 18 71.82 50.59 -0.21
CA THR A 18 72.26 51.39 0.95
C THR A 18 71.23 52.44 1.30
N ALA A 19 70.61 52.31 2.48
CA ALA A 19 69.71 53.32 3.04
C ALA A 19 70.49 54.53 3.56
N TYR A 20 71.65 54.29 4.17
CA TYR A 20 72.49 55.32 4.77
C TYR A 20 73.95 54.89 4.87
N GLU A 21 74.85 55.86 4.76
CA GLU A 21 76.29 55.70 5.01
C GLU A 21 76.69 56.76 6.02
N GLY A 22 77.34 56.33 7.11
CA GLY A 22 77.61 57.16 8.27
C GLY A 22 78.95 56.87 8.91
N ILE A 23 79.31 57.74 9.86
CA ILE A 23 80.51 57.61 10.67
C ILE A 23 80.10 57.86 12.11
N THR A 24 80.40 56.91 12.98
CA THR A 24 80.04 57.01 14.38
C THR A 24 80.69 58.22 15.04
N THR A 25 79.90 58.92 15.85
CA THR A 25 80.32 60.18 16.49
C THR A 25 80.64 60.01 17.97
N ALA A 26 80.30 58.85 18.55
CA ALA A 26 80.61 58.45 19.91
C ALA A 26 80.84 56.92 19.99
N ASP A 27 81.46 56.49 21.08
CA ASP A 27 81.60 55.07 21.39
C ASP A 27 80.22 54.48 21.73
N GLY A 28 79.87 53.37 21.09
CA GLY A 28 78.66 52.61 21.40
C GLY A 28 78.78 51.83 22.72
N ALA A 29 77.65 51.41 23.29
CA ALA A 29 77.65 50.51 24.44
C ALA A 29 78.15 49.11 24.04
N PHE A 30 78.79 48.39 24.97
CA PHE A 30 79.27 47.00 24.77
C PHE A 30 78.83 46.06 25.90
N ASP A 31 77.88 46.50 26.73
CA ASP A 31 77.41 45.87 27.96
C ASP A 31 76.14 45.03 27.76
N GLY A 32 76.04 44.33 26.62
CA GLY A 32 74.90 43.49 26.27
C GLY A 32 73.73 44.22 25.60
N THR A 33 73.73 45.56 25.58
CA THR A 33 72.78 46.38 24.79
C THR A 33 73.38 46.92 23.50
N ALA A 34 74.47 46.30 23.02
CA ALA A 34 75.41 46.79 22.03
C ALA A 34 74.85 47.81 21.03
N THR A 35 75.44 49.01 21.00
CA THR A 35 74.93 50.12 20.18
C THR A 35 75.95 50.72 19.24
N LEU A 36 75.44 51.49 18.29
CA LEU A 36 76.17 52.38 17.42
C LEU A 36 75.58 53.79 17.57
N ILE A 37 76.42 54.83 17.62
CA ILE A 37 75.95 56.21 17.80
C ILE A 37 76.48 57.10 16.68
N ASP A 38 75.58 57.74 15.93
CA ASP A 38 75.91 58.76 14.93
C ASP A 38 74.96 59.96 15.09
N SER A 39 75.50 61.08 15.57
CA SER A 39 74.71 62.29 15.83
C SER A 39 74.12 62.91 14.57
N ASN A 40 74.60 62.55 13.38
CA ASN A 40 74.01 62.99 12.11
C ASN A 40 72.65 62.35 11.83
N LEU A 41 72.28 61.33 12.60
CA LEU A 41 70.97 60.69 12.56
C LEU A 41 69.93 61.39 13.44
N ILE A 42 70.33 62.33 14.30
CA ILE A 42 69.39 63.05 15.19
C ILE A 42 68.33 63.78 14.36
N GLY A 43 67.07 63.61 14.75
CA GLY A 43 65.91 64.22 14.10
C GLY A 43 65.50 63.57 12.77
N ARG A 44 66.16 62.50 12.33
CA ARG A 44 65.76 61.76 11.12
C ARG A 44 64.61 60.80 11.40
N ASN A 45 63.86 60.46 10.34
CA ASN A 45 62.84 59.41 10.38
C ASN A 45 63.49 58.03 10.61
N ASP A 46 62.72 57.09 11.15
CA ASP A 46 63.19 55.71 11.30
C ASP A 46 63.16 54.97 9.96
N PHE A 47 64.33 54.85 9.34
CA PHE A 47 64.61 53.99 8.18
C PHE A 47 65.62 52.91 8.54
N ILE A 48 65.91 52.72 9.84
CA ILE A 48 67.05 51.95 10.35
C ILE A 48 66.57 50.70 11.07
N SER A 49 65.49 50.78 11.86
CA SER A 49 64.93 49.60 12.52
C SER A 49 64.61 48.51 11.49
N GLU A 50 64.87 47.25 11.84
CA GLU A 50 64.71 46.08 10.97
C GLU A 50 65.60 46.08 9.71
N LYS A 51 66.67 46.90 9.69
CA LYS A 51 67.69 46.90 8.64
C LYS A 51 69.00 46.28 9.10
N THR A 52 69.81 45.90 8.13
CA THR A 52 71.16 45.39 8.36
C THR A 52 72.16 46.53 8.45
N ILE A 53 72.99 46.54 9.49
CA ILE A 53 74.13 47.45 9.65
C ILE A 53 75.39 46.70 9.24
N LEU A 54 76.13 47.20 8.26
CA LEU A 54 77.43 46.69 7.84
C LEU A 54 78.54 47.62 8.30
N ILE A 55 79.53 47.09 9.02
CA ILE A 55 80.69 47.85 9.50
C ILE A 55 81.80 47.84 8.46
N MET A 56 82.25 49.02 8.04
CA MET A 56 83.21 49.21 6.96
C MET A 56 84.65 49.49 7.46
N SER A 57 84.82 49.79 8.76
CA SER A 57 86.14 50.06 9.35
C SER A 57 86.21 49.71 10.86
N GLY A 58 87.42 49.71 11.43
CA GLY A 58 87.65 49.39 12.84
C GLY A 58 87.67 47.90 13.15
N ASP A 59 87.60 47.54 14.42
CA ASP A 59 87.83 46.17 14.90
C ASP A 59 86.71 45.19 14.50
N ALA A 60 85.48 45.70 14.31
CA ALA A 60 84.32 44.95 13.84
C ALA A 60 84.13 45.00 12.31
N LYS A 61 85.18 45.38 11.55
CA LYS A 61 85.09 45.48 10.08
C LYS A 61 84.62 44.18 9.43
N ASP A 62 83.79 44.33 8.40
CA ASP A 62 83.20 43.28 7.58
C ASP A 62 82.14 42.43 8.32
N GLU A 63 81.71 42.87 9.51
CA GLU A 63 80.57 42.29 10.20
C GLU A 63 79.27 43.01 9.86
N ASP A 64 78.19 42.24 9.79
CA ASP A 64 76.84 42.74 9.68
C ASP A 64 75.99 42.35 10.90
N LYS A 65 75.07 43.24 11.28
CA LYS A 65 74.11 42.96 12.36
C LYS A 65 72.79 43.66 12.12
N GLY A 66 71.70 43.04 12.57
CA GLY A 66 70.39 43.67 12.54
C GLY A 66 70.27 44.82 13.53
N ALA A 67 69.59 45.89 13.13
CA ALA A 67 69.17 46.97 14.03
C ALA A 67 67.79 46.65 14.62
N THR A 68 67.72 46.55 15.95
CA THR A 68 66.48 46.27 16.70
C THR A 68 65.67 47.53 16.98
N ALA A 69 66.33 48.67 17.15
CA ALA A 69 65.68 49.95 17.36
C ALA A 69 66.58 51.12 16.95
N PHE A 70 65.96 52.22 16.56
CA PHE A 70 66.63 53.51 16.33
C PHE A 70 66.02 54.61 17.18
N ASP A 71 66.85 55.30 17.96
CA ASP A 71 66.48 56.48 18.71
C ASP A 71 66.90 57.76 17.97
N LYS A 72 65.89 58.48 17.49
CA LYS A 72 66.07 59.74 16.75
C LYS A 72 66.51 60.91 17.63
N THR A 73 66.48 60.78 18.96
CA THR A 73 66.81 61.88 19.88
C THR A 73 68.30 62.01 20.11
N ASP A 74 69.03 60.91 20.18
CA ASP A 74 70.47 60.85 20.41
C ASP A 74 71.25 60.20 19.23
N GLY A 75 70.57 59.71 18.20
CA GLY A 75 71.18 59.09 17.02
C GLY A 75 71.71 57.68 17.31
N LYS A 76 71.18 57.03 18.34
CA LYS A 76 71.58 55.69 18.78
C LYS A 76 70.84 54.60 18.01
N ILE A 77 71.60 53.65 17.48
CA ILE A 77 71.11 52.41 16.87
C ILE A 77 71.38 51.29 17.87
N THR A 78 70.33 50.57 18.26
CA THR A 78 70.44 49.35 19.08
C THR A 78 70.56 48.15 18.17
N LEU A 79 71.56 47.31 18.42
CA LEU A 79 71.83 46.14 17.60
C LEU A 79 71.14 44.90 18.17
N GLN A 80 71.01 43.87 17.34
CA GLN A 80 70.48 42.58 17.75
C GLN A 80 71.48 41.78 18.60
N GLY A 81 70.97 41.10 19.63
CA GLY A 81 71.76 40.21 20.48
C GLY A 81 72.88 40.96 21.22
N THR A 82 74.07 40.37 21.30
CA THR A 82 75.25 40.99 21.91
C THR A 82 75.95 42.00 21.00
N GLY A 83 75.37 42.33 19.83
CA GLY A 83 75.97 43.19 18.80
C GLY A 83 77.14 42.55 18.05
N PHE A 84 78.10 43.39 17.68
CA PHE A 84 79.33 43.01 16.99
C PHE A 84 80.38 42.42 17.94
N LYS A 85 81.42 41.76 17.42
CA LYS A 85 82.46 41.11 18.26
C LYS A 85 83.25 42.08 19.15
N ALA A 86 83.22 43.37 18.83
CA ALA A 86 83.95 44.43 19.52
C ALA A 86 83.07 45.68 19.64
N GLN A 87 83.38 46.52 20.62
CA GLN A 87 82.71 47.81 20.80
C GLN A 87 82.92 48.69 19.56
N ILE A 88 81.83 49.27 19.05
CA ILE A 88 81.93 50.23 17.95
C ILE A 88 82.43 51.56 18.49
N LYS A 89 83.67 51.91 18.14
CA LYS A 89 84.34 53.13 18.56
C LYS A 89 83.97 54.31 17.68
N LYS A 90 84.04 55.52 18.24
CA LYS A 90 83.93 56.76 17.48
C LYS A 90 84.87 56.74 16.27
N GLY A 91 84.37 57.14 15.11
CA GLY A 91 85.11 57.17 13.85
C GLY A 91 84.97 55.89 13.01
N THR A 92 84.25 54.88 13.49
CA THR A 92 83.90 53.70 12.69
C THR A 92 82.90 54.07 11.57
N VAL A 93 83.24 53.69 10.34
CA VAL A 93 82.41 53.86 9.14
C VAL A 93 81.43 52.70 9.06
N PHE A 94 80.17 52.97 8.76
CA PHE A 94 79.12 51.96 8.64
C PHE A 94 78.14 52.28 7.53
N ARG A 95 77.38 51.26 7.10
CA ARG A 95 76.26 51.38 6.18
C ARG A 95 75.03 50.72 6.73
N VAL A 96 73.88 51.35 6.53
CA VAL A 96 72.56 50.76 6.72
C VAL A 96 72.12 50.20 5.37
N LEU A 97 71.84 48.91 5.30
CA LEU A 97 71.44 48.23 4.07
C LEU A 97 69.92 48.00 4.06
N ASN A 98 69.29 48.20 2.91
CA ASN A 98 67.86 47.96 2.67
C ASN A 98 67.47 46.47 2.63
N ILE A 99 68.31 45.60 3.18
CA ILE A 99 68.08 44.15 3.29
C ILE A 99 67.90 43.79 4.76
N SER A 100 67.01 42.83 5.03
CA SER A 100 66.90 42.20 6.35
C SER A 100 67.98 41.12 6.49
N THR A 101 68.51 40.90 7.68
CA THR A 101 69.34 39.73 7.97
C THR A 101 68.45 38.52 8.29
N VAL A 102 68.99 37.32 8.07
CA VAL A 102 68.35 36.07 8.53
C VAL A 102 68.07 36.14 10.04
N GLU A 103 68.95 36.77 10.81
CA GLU A 103 68.78 36.92 12.25
C GLU A 103 67.57 37.80 12.63
N ILE A 104 67.31 38.91 11.91
CA ILE A 104 66.12 39.76 12.14
C ILE A 104 64.84 38.99 11.81
N ASP A 105 64.83 38.31 10.65
CA ASP A 105 63.66 37.56 10.21
C ASP A 105 63.35 36.40 11.17
N VAL A 106 64.37 35.72 11.68
CA VAL A 106 64.23 34.66 12.69
C VAL A 106 63.68 35.21 14.01
N ALA A 107 64.20 36.34 14.52
CA ALA A 107 63.67 36.95 15.74
C ALA A 107 62.20 37.39 15.60
N ASN A 108 61.82 37.90 14.43
CA ASN A 108 60.43 38.25 14.12
C ASN A 108 59.52 37.01 14.01
N MET A 109 60.04 35.90 13.48
CA MET A 109 59.33 34.62 13.48
C MET A 109 59.13 34.11 14.91
N ASP A 110 60.18 34.13 15.74
CA ASP A 110 60.10 33.70 17.14
C ASP A 110 59.08 34.52 17.95
N ALA A 111 59.07 35.85 17.78
CA ALA A 111 58.10 36.73 18.42
C ALA A 111 56.65 36.46 17.97
N LYS A 112 56.43 36.20 16.67
CA LYS A 112 55.09 35.87 16.12
C LYS A 112 54.61 34.47 16.54
N ILE A 113 55.52 33.51 16.72
CA ILE A 113 55.22 32.16 17.23
C ILE A 113 54.87 32.23 18.74
N GLY A 114 55.41 33.21 19.47
CA GLY A 114 55.03 33.52 20.86
C GLY A 114 55.68 32.61 21.91
N THR A 115 55.45 32.92 23.19
CA THR A 115 56.07 32.21 24.33
C THR A 115 55.25 31.01 24.77
N ASN A 116 55.30 29.91 24.02
CA ASN A 116 54.84 28.62 24.52
C ASN A 116 56.03 27.82 25.03
N THR A 117 56.20 27.79 26.35
CA THR A 117 57.25 26.99 27.00
C THR A 117 56.81 25.54 27.14
N ASP A 118 57.74 24.61 26.90
CA ASP A 118 57.64 23.24 27.42
C ASP A 118 57.87 23.21 28.94
N ALA A 119 57.82 22.01 29.55
CA ALA A 119 58.07 21.84 30.97
C ALA A 119 59.49 22.21 31.42
N ALA A 120 60.45 22.35 30.50
CA ALA A 120 61.82 22.80 30.75
C ALA A 120 61.99 24.32 30.55
N GLY A 121 60.93 25.04 30.16
CA GLY A 121 60.98 26.49 29.92
C GLY A 121 61.45 26.88 28.51
N THR A 122 61.64 25.92 27.60
CA THR A 122 62.10 26.19 26.23
C THR A 122 60.92 26.48 25.29
N THR A 123 60.98 27.61 24.57
CA THR A 123 59.97 28.01 23.58
C THR A 123 60.29 27.41 22.22
N THR A 124 59.89 26.16 21.99
CA THR A 124 60.15 25.47 20.72
C THR A 124 58.88 25.29 19.90
N LEU A 125 59.01 25.27 18.57
CA LEU A 125 57.93 24.83 17.66
C LEU A 125 57.40 23.45 18.06
N PHE A 126 58.27 22.58 18.60
CA PHE A 126 57.90 21.27 19.11
C PHE A 126 56.98 21.33 20.34
N ALA A 127 57.11 22.33 21.22
CA ALA A 127 56.16 22.53 22.32
C ALA A 127 54.77 22.91 21.81
N TRP A 128 54.68 23.70 20.74
CA TRP A 128 53.41 24.06 20.11
C TRP A 128 52.79 22.86 19.38
N LEU A 129 53.60 22.09 18.64
CA LEU A 129 53.16 20.86 17.99
C LEU A 129 52.65 19.84 19.01
N LEU A 130 53.36 19.67 20.13
CA LEU A 130 52.95 18.81 21.23
C LEU A 130 51.61 19.27 21.81
N LYS A 131 51.42 20.59 22.03
CA LYS A 131 50.14 21.15 22.49
C LYS A 131 48.99 20.88 21.53
N LEU A 132 49.23 21.02 20.23
CA LEU A 132 48.26 20.74 19.17
C LEU A 132 47.82 19.26 19.20
N PHE A 133 48.74 18.33 19.46
CA PHE A 133 48.42 16.91 19.59
C PHE A 133 47.84 16.52 20.95
N THR A 134 48.12 17.26 22.03
CA THR A 134 47.45 17.06 23.33
C THR A 134 46.05 17.65 23.38
N GLN A 135 45.75 18.69 22.60
CA GLN A 135 44.41 19.28 22.48
C GLN A 135 43.48 18.50 21.52
N ALA A 136 43.96 17.41 20.90
CA ALA A 136 43.11 16.41 20.23
C ALA A 136 42.35 15.51 21.24
N GLY A 137 42.17 15.97 22.48
CA GLY A 137 41.40 15.35 23.56
C GLY A 137 39.88 15.41 23.36
N GLN A 138 39.40 14.90 22.23
CA GLN A 138 38.08 14.28 22.10
C GLN A 138 38.24 12.99 21.30
N GLY A 139 39.16 12.12 21.77
CA GLY A 139 39.31 10.79 21.23
C GLY A 139 38.01 10.04 21.47
N LEU A 140 37.28 9.77 20.40
CA LEU A 140 36.12 8.89 20.41
C LEU A 140 36.50 7.45 20.81
N VAL A 141 37.78 7.10 20.64
CA VAL A 141 38.39 5.81 20.96
C VAL A 141 39.82 6.04 21.47
N TYR A 142 40.20 5.35 22.55
CA TYR A 142 41.59 5.23 23.00
C TYR A 142 41.99 3.77 23.06
N TYR A 143 43.23 3.48 22.67
CA TYR A 143 43.81 2.14 22.78
C TYR A 143 44.72 2.06 24.00
N GLY A 144 44.66 0.91 24.68
CA GLY A 144 45.45 0.63 25.87
C GLY A 144 45.80 -0.85 25.96
N LYS A 145 47.01 -1.16 26.43
CA LYS A 145 47.36 -2.51 26.89
C LYS A 145 47.24 -2.54 28.41
N VAL A 146 46.54 -3.53 28.94
CA VAL A 146 46.37 -3.67 30.39
C VAL A 146 47.71 -3.99 31.03
N THR A 147 48.20 -3.10 31.90
CA THR A 147 49.50 -3.24 32.55
C THR A 147 49.41 -3.90 33.93
N GLN A 148 48.25 -3.80 34.58
CA GLN A 148 48.03 -4.36 35.91
C GLN A 148 46.53 -4.57 36.15
N ILE A 149 46.19 -5.61 36.90
CA ILE A 149 44.84 -5.88 37.42
C ILE A 149 44.91 -5.75 38.94
N ASP A 150 44.14 -4.82 39.50
CA ASP A 150 44.08 -4.62 40.95
C ASP A 150 43.02 -5.55 41.57
N ASP A 151 41.88 -5.68 40.90
CA ASP A 151 40.82 -6.65 41.22
C ASP A 151 39.89 -6.87 40.01
N ALA A 152 38.76 -7.57 40.20
CA ALA A 152 37.80 -7.90 39.13
C ALA A 152 37.13 -6.68 38.44
N THR A 153 37.24 -5.49 39.03
CA THR A 153 36.62 -4.24 38.57
C THR A 153 37.63 -3.12 38.31
N HIS A 154 38.92 -3.34 38.62
CA HIS A 154 39.96 -2.32 38.49
C HIS A 154 41.13 -2.83 37.67
N PHE A 155 41.44 -2.13 36.58
CA PHE A 155 42.63 -2.37 35.76
C PHE A 155 43.38 -1.07 35.49
N ARG A 156 44.67 -1.20 35.14
CA ARG A 156 45.55 -0.08 34.81
C ARG A 156 46.00 -0.12 33.36
N VAL A 157 46.11 1.05 32.76
CA VAL A 157 46.76 1.25 31.46
C VAL A 157 47.74 2.40 31.58
N ALA A 158 49.04 2.08 31.71
CA ALA A 158 50.09 3.09 31.88
C ALA A 158 50.12 4.14 30.75
N GLY A 159 49.78 3.74 29.53
CA GLY A 159 49.72 4.63 28.36
C GLY A 159 48.55 5.61 28.36
N LEU A 160 47.62 5.51 29.32
CA LEU A 160 46.44 6.36 29.46
C LEU A 160 46.44 7.11 30.79
N THR A 161 47.61 7.62 31.21
CA THR A 161 47.76 8.53 32.37
C THR A 161 47.68 9.99 31.94
N GLY A 162 47.39 10.92 32.87
CA GLY A 162 47.47 12.36 32.62
C GLY A 162 46.28 13.06 31.93
N PHE A 163 45.16 12.36 31.71
CA PHE A 163 43.94 12.95 31.12
C PHE A 163 43.03 13.72 32.10
N GLY A 164 43.26 13.60 33.42
CA GLY A 164 42.40 14.12 34.48
C GLY A 164 41.28 13.15 34.89
N ASP A 165 40.96 13.09 36.19
CA ASP A 165 40.11 12.03 36.78
C ASP A 165 38.68 11.99 36.21
N ALA A 166 38.16 13.13 35.76
CA ALA A 166 36.81 13.21 35.18
C ALA A 166 36.75 12.78 33.70
N TYR A 167 37.89 12.58 33.03
CA TYR A 167 37.94 12.47 31.57
C TYR A 167 37.24 11.21 31.03
N PHE A 168 37.54 10.05 31.62
CA PHE A 168 36.98 8.75 31.22
C PHE A 168 35.79 8.29 32.09
N ALA A 169 35.54 8.98 33.20
CA ALA A 169 34.54 8.59 34.19
C ALA A 169 33.11 8.79 33.64
N ASN A 170 32.32 7.72 33.61
CA ASN A 170 30.92 7.70 33.17
C ASN A 170 30.67 8.10 31.70
N THR A 171 31.72 8.33 30.92
CA THR A 171 31.63 8.77 29.51
C THR A 171 32.24 7.76 28.54
N TYR A 172 32.94 6.74 29.05
CA TYR A 172 33.60 5.70 28.26
C TYR A 172 33.24 4.30 28.74
N ARG A 173 33.40 3.32 27.85
CA ARG A 173 33.29 1.89 28.13
C ARG A 173 34.58 1.19 27.72
N VAL A 174 35.01 0.21 28.50
CA VAL A 174 36.15 -0.66 28.18
C VAL A 174 35.66 -1.80 27.29
N TYR A 175 36.25 -1.93 26.10
CA TYR A 175 36.02 -3.01 25.15
C TYR A 175 37.28 -3.83 24.97
N VAL A 176 37.21 -5.15 25.13
CA VAL A 176 38.38 -6.03 25.00
C VAL A 176 38.52 -6.47 23.55
N VAL A 177 39.60 -6.05 22.89
CA VAL A 177 39.85 -6.35 21.47
C VAL A 177 40.52 -7.70 21.30
N ARG A 178 41.54 -7.96 22.12
CA ARG A 178 42.30 -9.21 22.12
C ARG A 178 42.66 -9.59 23.54
N ASP A 179 42.44 -10.85 23.87
CA ASP A 179 42.98 -11.44 25.08
C ASP A 179 44.51 -11.59 24.96
N ALA A 180 45.20 -11.62 26.10
CA ALA A 180 46.65 -11.79 26.16
C ALA A 180 47.12 -13.11 25.50
N ALA A 181 46.24 -14.11 25.46
CA ALA A 181 46.50 -15.42 24.84
C ALA A 181 46.31 -15.44 23.31
N GLY A 182 45.69 -14.41 22.73
CA GLY A 182 45.35 -14.32 21.30
C GLY A 182 44.33 -15.37 20.83
N GLY A 183 43.63 -16.03 21.75
CA GLY A 183 42.79 -17.20 21.49
C GLY A 183 41.32 -16.88 21.24
N GLY A 184 40.88 -15.64 21.46
CA GLY A 184 39.46 -15.31 21.33
C GLY A 184 38.61 -15.75 22.52
N ALA A 185 39.23 -16.03 23.68
CA ALA A 185 38.50 -16.43 24.87
C ALA A 185 37.81 -15.22 25.53
N ASP A 186 36.73 -15.47 26.31
CA ASP A 186 36.15 -14.42 27.15
C ASP A 186 37.25 -13.82 28.06
N PRO A 187 37.33 -12.47 28.23
CA PRO A 187 36.32 -11.48 27.87
C PRO A 187 36.46 -10.82 26.49
N GLN A 188 37.19 -11.40 25.53
CA GLN A 188 37.35 -10.81 24.20
C GLN A 188 35.99 -10.53 23.51
N GLY A 189 35.85 -9.34 22.94
CA GLY A 189 34.62 -8.87 22.30
C GLY A 189 33.52 -8.40 23.26
N LYS A 190 33.79 -8.40 24.58
CA LYS A 190 32.86 -7.88 25.58
C LYS A 190 33.17 -6.43 25.91
N MET A 191 32.15 -5.73 26.42
CA MET A 191 32.24 -4.32 26.79
C MET A 191 31.62 -4.08 28.16
N GLN A 192 32.26 -3.27 29.00
CA GLN A 192 31.75 -2.87 30.31
C GLN A 192 31.86 -1.35 30.51
N PRO A 193 30.90 -0.69 31.19
CA PRO A 193 30.97 0.74 31.46
C PRO A 193 32.11 1.07 32.43
N CYS A 194 32.78 2.21 32.19
CA CYS A 194 33.76 2.78 33.10
C CYS A 194 33.08 3.83 34.00
N SER A 195 33.09 3.62 35.31
CA SER A 195 32.44 4.50 36.28
C SER A 195 33.37 5.54 36.89
N VAL A 196 34.65 5.19 37.05
CA VAL A 196 35.68 6.04 37.68
C VAL A 196 37.00 5.86 36.95
N TYR A 197 37.77 6.95 36.82
CA TYR A 197 39.13 6.93 36.31
C TYR A 197 40.04 7.75 37.22
N ALA A 198 41.23 7.23 37.54
CA ALA A 198 42.25 7.95 38.30
C ALA A 198 43.46 8.24 37.40
N SER A 199 43.73 9.51 37.16
CA SER A 199 44.65 9.96 36.12
C SER A 199 46.13 9.76 36.46
N THR A 200 46.47 9.79 37.75
CA THR A 200 47.84 9.61 38.25
C THR A 200 48.42 8.28 37.82
N ASP A 201 47.61 7.22 37.92
CA ASP A 201 48.06 5.84 37.75
C ASP A 201 47.40 5.13 36.55
N GLY A 202 46.44 5.79 35.89
CA GLY A 202 45.71 5.23 34.75
C GLY A 202 44.79 4.09 35.16
N ILE A 203 44.20 4.16 36.37
CA ILE A 203 43.29 3.14 36.90
C ILE A 203 41.89 3.41 36.36
N PHE A 204 41.26 2.38 35.81
CA PHE A 204 39.88 2.39 35.35
C PHE A 204 39.04 1.48 36.25
N THR A 205 37.90 1.99 36.70
CA THR A 205 36.89 1.21 37.43
C THR A 205 35.75 0.86 36.49
N HIS A 206 35.48 -0.43 36.30
CA HIS A 206 34.43 -0.92 35.40
C HIS A 206 33.54 -1.97 36.07
N THR A 207 32.37 -2.21 35.48
CA THR A 207 31.56 -3.37 35.88
C THR A 207 32.29 -4.67 35.57
N ALA A 208 32.30 -5.63 36.49
CA ALA A 208 33.02 -6.88 36.33
C ALA A 208 32.60 -7.63 35.04
N PHE A 209 33.59 -8.16 34.32
CA PHE A 209 33.36 -9.10 33.22
C PHE A 209 33.02 -10.49 33.77
N SER A 210 32.36 -11.32 32.97
CA SER A 210 32.07 -12.72 33.31
C SER A 210 33.35 -13.55 33.52
N THR A 211 34.37 -13.26 32.71
CA THR A 211 35.75 -13.70 32.89
C THR A 211 36.59 -12.44 33.06
N GLY A 212 37.39 -12.35 34.13
CA GLY A 212 38.18 -11.16 34.43
C GLY A 212 39.22 -10.83 33.36
N LEU A 213 39.61 -9.55 33.29
CA LEU A 213 40.75 -9.11 32.47
C LEU A 213 42.06 -9.70 32.98
N ALA A 214 43.02 -9.86 32.09
CA ALA A 214 44.39 -10.24 32.40
C ALA A 214 45.37 -9.11 32.04
N VAL A 215 46.57 -9.18 32.64
CA VAL A 215 47.71 -8.37 32.17
C VAL A 215 47.99 -8.74 30.71
N ASP A 216 48.34 -7.74 29.91
CA ASP A 216 48.57 -7.81 28.46
C ASP A 216 47.33 -7.91 27.57
N ASP A 217 46.11 -7.91 28.12
CA ASP A 217 44.89 -7.74 27.32
C ASP A 217 44.90 -6.39 26.58
N GLU A 218 44.46 -6.39 25.33
CA GLU A 218 44.31 -5.18 24.53
C GLU A 218 42.89 -4.64 24.65
N VAL A 219 42.77 -3.39 25.13
CA VAL A 219 41.48 -2.74 25.35
C VAL A 219 41.33 -1.45 24.54
N LEU A 220 40.09 -1.16 24.16
CA LEU A 220 39.67 0.14 23.68
C LEU A 220 38.76 0.80 24.69
N LEU A 221 39.04 2.07 25.00
CA LEU A 221 38.13 2.94 25.74
C LEU A 221 37.29 3.67 24.70
N LEU A 222 36.05 3.24 24.54
CA LEU A 222 35.11 3.77 23.57
C LEU A 222 34.22 4.79 24.26
N HIS A 223 34.07 5.99 23.68
CA HIS A 223 33.11 6.96 24.19
C HIS A 223 31.70 6.38 24.12
N GLU A 224 30.87 6.65 25.13
CA GLU A 224 29.51 6.14 25.27
C GLU A 224 28.67 6.28 23.99
N ARG A 225 28.70 7.43 23.30
CA ARG A 225 28.00 7.63 22.01
C ARG A 225 28.37 6.63 20.91
N ILE A 226 29.61 6.12 20.88
CA ILE A 226 30.00 5.06 19.94
C ILE A 226 29.56 3.69 20.45
N ALA A 227 29.68 3.46 21.76
CA ALA A 227 29.20 2.23 22.36
C ALA A 227 27.68 2.06 22.21
N GLU A 228 26.91 3.14 22.29
CA GLU A 228 25.47 3.18 22.02
C GLU A 228 25.14 2.76 20.59
N ILE A 229 25.98 3.09 19.60
CA ILE A 229 25.80 2.61 18.23
C ILE A 229 25.93 1.09 18.17
N LYS A 230 26.91 0.50 18.89
CA LYS A 230 27.03 -0.95 18.97
C LYS A 230 25.79 -1.58 19.64
N ASP A 231 25.35 -1.01 20.77
CA ASP A 231 24.15 -1.50 21.46
C ASP A 231 22.89 -1.34 20.58
N LEU A 232 22.80 -0.27 19.79
CA LEU A 232 21.74 -0.05 18.81
C LEU A 232 21.80 -1.07 17.67
N VAL A 233 22.99 -1.40 17.16
CA VAL A 233 23.20 -2.43 16.14
C VAL A 233 22.84 -3.81 16.69
N ASP A 234 23.24 -4.13 17.93
CA ASP A 234 22.89 -5.39 18.58
C ASP A 234 21.38 -5.47 18.84
N ARG A 235 20.74 -4.38 19.26
CA ARG A 235 19.27 -4.28 19.39
C ARG A 235 18.57 -4.41 18.04
N LEU A 236 19.13 -3.85 16.97
CA LEU A 236 18.61 -3.98 15.60
C LEU A 236 18.83 -5.40 15.05
N GLY A 237 19.94 -6.05 15.40
CA GLY A 237 20.18 -7.47 15.14
C GLY A 237 19.21 -8.36 15.93
N ALA A 238 18.89 -8.02 17.18
CA ALA A 238 17.83 -8.66 17.94
C ALA A 238 16.43 -8.37 17.36
N PHE A 239 16.27 -7.26 16.63
CA PHE A 239 15.03 -6.93 15.91
C PHE A 239 14.82 -7.82 14.67
N THR A 240 15.87 -8.45 14.13
CA THR A 240 15.75 -9.41 13.02
C THR A 240 15.42 -10.83 13.48
N ALA A 241 15.42 -11.11 14.79
CA ALA A 241 14.78 -12.31 15.30
C ALA A 241 13.29 -12.21 14.97
N ALA A 242 12.80 -13.18 14.19
CA ALA A 242 11.43 -13.25 13.68
C ALA A 242 10.35 -13.04 14.77
N GLU A 243 10.69 -13.22 16.04
CA GLU A 243 9.84 -13.00 17.21
C GLU A 243 9.45 -11.53 17.42
N ASN A 244 10.34 -10.56 17.20
CA ASN A 244 10.06 -9.14 17.45
C ASN A 244 9.25 -8.50 16.31
N LEU A 245 9.55 -8.87 15.06
CA LEU A 245 8.72 -8.47 13.92
C LEU A 245 7.33 -9.12 14.01
N LYS A 246 7.24 -10.37 14.46
CA LYS A 246 5.96 -11.06 14.74
C LYS A 246 5.21 -10.41 15.90
N ALA A 247 5.89 -9.91 16.93
CA ALA A 247 5.27 -9.17 18.03
C ALA A 247 4.74 -7.81 17.58
N ILE A 248 5.49 -7.06 16.77
CA ILE A 248 5.06 -5.75 16.24
C ILE A 248 3.98 -5.90 15.16
N LEU A 249 4.07 -6.88 14.27
CA LEU A 249 2.96 -7.22 13.37
C LEU A 249 1.75 -7.77 14.16
N GLY A 250 2.01 -8.48 15.25
CA GLY A 250 0.99 -8.91 16.22
C GLY A 250 0.26 -7.73 16.82
N ASP A 251 0.99 -6.73 17.34
CA ASP A 251 0.44 -5.51 17.90
C ASP A 251 -0.23 -4.62 16.84
N LEU A 252 0.31 -4.60 15.62
CA LEU A 252 -0.33 -3.91 14.50
C LEU A 252 -1.62 -4.62 14.06
N SER A 253 -1.68 -5.95 14.20
CA SER A 253 -2.90 -6.74 13.98
C SER A 253 -3.94 -6.50 15.08
N THR A 254 -3.52 -6.26 16.33
CA THR A 254 -4.45 -5.96 17.43
C THR A 254 -4.89 -4.49 17.45
N THR A 255 -4.06 -3.56 16.96
CA THR A 255 -4.29 -2.10 17.11
C THR A 255 -4.78 -1.39 15.85
N LYS A 256 -4.57 -1.94 14.65
CA LYS A 256 -5.19 -1.43 13.43
C LYS A 256 -5.91 -2.55 12.71
N ASN A 257 -7.03 -2.20 12.11
CA ASN A 257 -7.98 -3.02 11.35
C ASN A 257 -7.39 -4.12 10.43
N LEU A 258 -6.09 -4.26 10.23
CA LEU A 258 -5.46 -5.38 9.53
C LEU A 258 -5.63 -6.72 10.25
N GLY A 259 -5.56 -6.83 11.58
CA GLY A 259 -5.84 -8.11 12.26
C GLY A 259 -7.33 -8.40 12.40
N GLY A 260 -8.18 -7.37 12.43
CA GLY A 260 -9.62 -7.51 12.29
C GLY A 260 -10.04 -7.89 10.87
N ILE A 261 -9.43 -7.30 9.85
CA ILE A 261 -9.67 -7.61 8.42
C ILE A 261 -9.08 -8.97 8.07
N LEU A 262 -7.84 -9.25 8.48
CA LEU A 262 -7.20 -10.55 8.25
C LEU A 262 -7.82 -11.62 9.15
N GLY A 263 -8.24 -11.32 10.37
CA GLY A 263 -9.01 -12.22 11.22
C GLY A 263 -10.40 -12.49 10.64
N ALA A 264 -11.09 -11.49 10.09
CA ALA A 264 -12.34 -11.68 9.35
C ALA A 264 -12.14 -12.41 8.01
N LEU A 265 -10.95 -12.34 7.42
CA LEU A 265 -10.58 -13.05 6.19
C LEU A 265 -10.05 -14.47 6.47
N THR A 266 -9.44 -14.71 7.63
CA THR A 266 -8.77 -15.98 8.00
C THR A 266 -9.57 -16.84 8.96
N THR A 267 -10.58 -16.31 9.66
CA THR A 267 -11.74 -17.14 9.99
C THR A 267 -12.37 -17.47 8.66
N THR A 268 -11.96 -18.61 8.09
CA THR A 268 -12.61 -19.21 6.92
C THR A 268 -14.13 -19.18 7.09
N ASP A 269 -14.62 -19.22 8.32
CA ASP A 269 -16.01 -19.07 8.72
C ASP A 269 -16.68 -17.75 8.35
N ASN A 270 -16.01 -16.60 8.21
CA ASN A 270 -16.66 -15.35 7.82
C ASN A 270 -16.79 -15.21 6.29
N LEU A 271 -15.75 -15.60 5.52
CA LEU A 271 -15.91 -15.75 4.06
C LEU A 271 -16.88 -16.88 3.72
N LYS A 272 -16.85 -17.99 4.47
CA LYS A 272 -17.78 -19.12 4.35
C LYS A 272 -19.12 -18.87 5.04
N ALA A 273 -19.31 -17.80 5.81
CA ALA A 273 -20.62 -17.30 6.27
C ALA A 273 -21.17 -16.22 5.35
N ILE A 274 -20.31 -15.46 4.65
CA ILE A 274 -20.72 -14.51 3.60
C ILE A 274 -21.07 -15.28 2.32
N LEU A 275 -20.20 -16.19 1.86
CA LEU A 275 -20.56 -17.20 0.86
C LEU A 275 -21.54 -18.23 1.44
N GLY A 276 -21.52 -18.47 2.75
CA GLY A 276 -22.43 -19.37 3.47
C GLY A 276 -23.88 -18.93 3.47
N ALA A 277 -24.08 -17.62 3.65
CA ALA A 277 -25.36 -16.97 3.49
C ALA A 277 -25.80 -16.97 2.02
N TYR A 278 -24.86 -17.02 1.07
CA TYR A 278 -25.15 -17.27 -0.33
C TYR A 278 -25.39 -18.77 -0.64
N THR A 279 -24.79 -19.68 0.13
CA THR A 279 -25.06 -21.13 0.15
C THR A 279 -26.06 -21.50 1.24
N ALA A 280 -26.94 -20.58 1.62
CA ALA A 280 -28.23 -20.97 2.10
C ALA A 280 -28.96 -21.53 0.87
N ALA A 281 -28.54 -22.72 0.44
CA ALA A 281 -29.32 -23.58 -0.42
C ALA A 281 -30.65 -23.90 0.27
N ALA A 282 -30.72 -23.88 1.61
CA ALA A 282 -31.96 -24.11 2.37
C ALA A 282 -33.14 -23.19 1.98
N PRO A 283 -33.02 -21.85 1.86
CA PRO A 283 -34.11 -21.00 1.37
C PRO A 283 -34.37 -21.17 -0.13
N LEU A 284 -33.38 -21.52 -0.96
CA LEU A 284 -33.62 -21.78 -2.38
C LEU A 284 -34.29 -23.14 -2.60
N GLU A 285 -33.86 -24.18 -1.89
CA GLU A 285 -34.42 -25.53 -1.85
C GLU A 285 -35.85 -25.47 -1.29
N ALA A 286 -36.06 -24.79 -0.16
CA ALA A 286 -37.42 -24.56 0.38
C ALA A 286 -38.29 -23.73 -0.58
N ALA A 287 -37.72 -22.76 -1.30
CA ALA A 287 -38.46 -22.00 -2.31
C ALA A 287 -38.78 -22.85 -3.54
N ILE A 288 -37.85 -23.72 -3.97
CA ILE A 288 -38.06 -24.67 -5.07
C ILE A 288 -39.13 -25.69 -4.66
N ASP A 289 -39.06 -26.25 -3.46
CA ASP A 289 -40.06 -27.18 -2.92
C ASP A 289 -41.44 -26.52 -2.83
N ALA A 290 -41.51 -25.25 -2.39
CA ALA A 290 -42.75 -24.49 -2.39
C ALA A 290 -43.30 -24.26 -3.80
N ILE A 291 -42.42 -23.96 -4.77
CA ILE A 291 -42.82 -23.81 -6.18
C ILE A 291 -43.32 -25.15 -6.73
N ILE A 292 -42.64 -26.26 -6.47
CA ILE A 292 -43.07 -27.61 -6.89
C ILE A 292 -44.46 -27.91 -6.30
N ALA A 293 -44.66 -27.69 -5.00
CA ALA A 293 -45.96 -27.91 -4.36
C ALA A 293 -47.08 -27.05 -4.97
N TYR A 294 -46.79 -25.78 -5.31
CA TYR A 294 -47.77 -24.93 -6.00
C TYR A 294 -48.07 -25.39 -7.43
N VAL A 295 -47.08 -25.92 -8.14
CA VAL A 295 -47.26 -26.49 -9.48
C VAL A 295 -48.10 -27.77 -9.39
N ASP A 296 -47.81 -28.68 -8.46
CA ASP A 296 -48.58 -29.92 -8.26
C ASP A 296 -50.06 -29.65 -7.92
N GLU A 297 -50.32 -28.66 -7.07
CA GLU A 297 -51.69 -28.22 -6.75
C GLU A 297 -52.39 -27.63 -7.97
N LEU A 298 -51.67 -26.83 -8.77
CA LEU A 298 -52.21 -26.27 -10.01
C LEU A 298 -52.55 -27.37 -11.02
N GLU A 299 -51.67 -28.36 -11.18
CA GLU A 299 -51.88 -29.51 -12.05
C GLU A 299 -53.08 -30.35 -11.61
N THR A 300 -53.23 -30.59 -10.31
CA THR A 300 -54.38 -31.30 -9.72
C THR A 300 -55.69 -30.56 -10.00
N ARG A 301 -55.73 -29.25 -9.72
CA ARG A 301 -56.91 -28.41 -9.97
C ARG A 301 -57.26 -28.35 -11.45
N LEU A 302 -56.26 -28.20 -12.32
CA LEU A 302 -56.48 -28.14 -13.77
C LEU A 302 -57.00 -29.48 -14.31
N THR A 303 -56.47 -30.59 -13.81
CA THR A 303 -56.92 -31.93 -14.17
C THR A 303 -58.38 -32.16 -13.76
N ALA A 304 -58.74 -31.79 -12.52
CA ALA A 304 -60.12 -31.90 -12.04
C ALA A 304 -61.10 -31.03 -12.84
N VAL A 305 -60.73 -29.78 -13.14
CA VAL A 305 -61.56 -28.87 -13.97
C VAL A 305 -61.74 -29.42 -15.37
N ARG A 306 -60.67 -29.92 -16.00
CA ARG A 306 -60.74 -30.53 -17.34
C ARG A 306 -61.62 -31.78 -17.34
N ALA A 307 -61.51 -32.64 -16.32
CA ALA A 307 -62.38 -33.80 -16.17
C ALA A 307 -63.85 -33.38 -16.07
N GLY A 308 -64.16 -32.38 -15.24
CA GLY A 308 -65.53 -31.86 -15.13
C GLY A 308 -66.09 -31.31 -16.45
N TYR A 309 -65.29 -30.60 -17.24
CA TYR A 309 -65.72 -30.16 -18.57
C TYR A 309 -65.93 -31.32 -19.54
N LEU A 310 -65.06 -32.33 -19.52
CA LEU A 310 -65.21 -33.52 -20.37
C LEU A 310 -66.45 -34.33 -19.98
N ASP A 311 -66.73 -34.48 -18.69
CA ASP A 311 -67.93 -35.16 -18.19
C ASP A 311 -69.21 -34.43 -18.65
N ASN A 312 -69.22 -33.09 -18.63
CA ASN A 312 -70.35 -32.29 -19.09
C ASN A 312 -70.58 -32.43 -20.61
N ILE A 313 -69.52 -32.58 -21.41
CA ILE A 313 -69.65 -32.83 -22.85
C ILE A 313 -70.21 -34.24 -23.12
N ASN A 314 -69.88 -35.22 -22.28
CA ASN A 314 -70.16 -36.63 -22.56
C ASN A 314 -71.57 -37.09 -22.17
N ASN A 315 -72.29 -36.41 -21.25
CA ASN A 315 -73.37 -37.11 -20.53
C ASN A 315 -74.81 -36.88 -20.98
N ALA A 316 -75.16 -35.78 -21.66
CA ALA A 316 -76.58 -35.55 -22.00
C ALA A 316 -76.78 -34.67 -23.23
N ASP A 317 -75.96 -33.64 -23.40
CA ASP A 317 -76.22 -32.63 -24.43
C ASP A 317 -75.87 -33.14 -25.82
N LEU A 318 -74.76 -33.88 -25.99
CA LEU A 318 -74.40 -34.47 -27.28
C LEU A 318 -75.39 -35.55 -27.73
N ALA A 319 -75.83 -36.40 -26.79
CA ALA A 319 -76.84 -37.42 -27.05
C ALA A 319 -78.20 -36.80 -27.42
N ASN A 320 -78.57 -35.68 -26.81
CA ASN A 320 -79.79 -34.94 -27.15
C ASN A 320 -79.69 -34.21 -28.49
N ILE A 321 -78.52 -33.66 -28.86
CA ILE A 321 -78.30 -33.04 -30.18
C ILE A 321 -78.40 -34.10 -31.29
N ILE A 322 -77.79 -35.27 -31.11
CA ILE A 322 -77.89 -36.37 -32.09
C ILE A 322 -79.34 -36.85 -32.22
N ARG A 323 -80.10 -36.93 -31.12
CA ARG A 323 -81.52 -37.32 -31.14
C ARG A 323 -82.45 -36.26 -31.74
N GLN A 324 -82.08 -34.98 -31.71
CA GLN A 324 -82.87 -33.88 -32.31
C GLN A 324 -82.59 -33.70 -33.81
N VAL A 325 -81.43 -34.15 -34.30
CA VAL A 325 -81.03 -34.02 -35.71
C VAL A 325 -81.42 -35.25 -36.56
N ALA A 326 -81.68 -36.40 -35.94
CA ALA A 326 -82.33 -37.50 -36.65
C ALA A 326 -83.81 -37.14 -36.87
N GLU A 327 -84.18 -36.78 -38.11
CA GLU A 327 -85.58 -36.80 -38.57
C GLU A 327 -86.21 -38.10 -38.06
N ALA A 328 -87.32 -38.02 -37.32
CA ALA A 328 -87.95 -39.20 -36.77
C ALA A 328 -88.61 -39.96 -37.93
N ALA A 329 -87.81 -40.81 -38.57
CA ALA A 329 -88.20 -41.67 -39.67
C ALA A 329 -88.53 -43.06 -39.15
N ASP A 330 -89.65 -43.60 -39.61
CA ASP A 330 -90.12 -44.95 -39.26
C ASP A 330 -90.93 -45.51 -40.44
N THR A 331 -91.41 -46.74 -40.33
CA THR A 331 -92.22 -47.40 -41.37
C THR A 331 -93.53 -47.89 -40.79
N PHE A 332 -94.64 -47.40 -41.32
CA PHE A 332 -95.97 -47.87 -40.97
C PHE A 332 -96.38 -49.05 -41.86
N SER A 333 -96.89 -50.13 -41.25
CA SER A 333 -97.48 -51.25 -42.01
C SER A 333 -98.96 -50.98 -42.21
N PHE A 334 -99.32 -50.52 -43.41
CA PHE A 334 -100.67 -50.16 -43.78
C PHE A 334 -101.43 -51.38 -44.33
N ASP A 335 -102.50 -51.80 -43.66
CA ASP A 335 -103.30 -52.94 -44.09
C ASP A 335 -104.31 -52.54 -45.17
N GLU A 336 -103.97 -52.75 -46.45
CA GLU A 336 -104.86 -52.42 -47.57
C GLU A 336 -106.04 -53.39 -47.72
N THR A 337 -106.08 -54.50 -46.95
CA THR A 337 -107.22 -55.43 -46.95
C THR A 337 -108.40 -54.88 -46.15
N SER A 338 -108.16 -53.87 -45.30
CA SER A 338 -109.13 -53.26 -44.41
C SER A 338 -109.55 -51.88 -44.91
N ALA A 339 -110.87 -51.66 -45.05
CA ALA A 339 -111.44 -50.34 -45.29
C ALA A 339 -111.60 -49.51 -43.99
N LEU A 340 -111.09 -50.01 -42.85
CA LEU A 340 -111.09 -49.26 -41.60
C LEU A 340 -109.96 -48.23 -41.59
N GLU A 341 -110.19 -47.14 -40.87
CA GLU A 341 -109.19 -46.11 -40.62
C GLU A 341 -108.10 -46.64 -39.67
N GLN A 342 -106.83 -46.44 -40.05
CA GLN A 342 -105.68 -46.97 -39.33
C GLN A 342 -104.77 -45.84 -38.85
N ASP A 343 -104.36 -45.92 -37.58
CA ASP A 343 -103.50 -44.93 -36.94
C ASP A 343 -102.05 -45.11 -37.40
N MET A 344 -101.56 -44.21 -38.25
CA MET A 344 -100.21 -44.28 -38.82
C MET A 344 -99.16 -43.79 -37.82
N VAL A 345 -99.31 -42.55 -37.34
CA VAL A 345 -98.37 -41.94 -36.40
C VAL A 345 -99.11 -41.00 -35.46
N THR A 346 -98.74 -41.03 -34.18
CA THR A 346 -99.15 -40.03 -33.19
C THR A 346 -97.92 -39.28 -32.69
N VAL A 347 -97.87 -37.98 -32.97
CA VAL A 347 -96.81 -37.10 -32.50
C VAL A 347 -97.24 -36.47 -31.18
N THR A 348 -96.51 -36.76 -30.11
CA THR A 348 -96.77 -36.18 -28.78
C THR A 348 -96.14 -34.80 -28.67
N ILE A 349 -96.92 -33.78 -28.29
CA ILE A 349 -96.48 -32.39 -28.24
C ILE A 349 -96.45 -31.92 -26.78
N THR A 350 -95.25 -31.81 -26.22
CA THR A 350 -95.03 -31.43 -24.82
C THR A 350 -94.94 -29.91 -24.61
N ALA A 351 -94.60 -29.17 -25.66
CA ALA A 351 -94.62 -27.71 -25.70
C ALA A 351 -94.94 -27.26 -27.14
N ARG A 352 -95.36 -26.00 -27.33
CA ARG A 352 -95.66 -25.46 -28.67
C ARG A 352 -94.48 -25.71 -29.62
N ALA A 353 -94.72 -26.52 -30.65
CA ALA A 353 -93.72 -26.91 -31.64
C ALA A 353 -94.21 -26.55 -33.05
N LYS A 354 -93.28 -26.11 -33.90
CA LYS A 354 -93.52 -26.00 -35.34
C LYS A 354 -93.06 -27.30 -35.96
N ILE A 355 -93.99 -28.06 -36.53
CA ILE A 355 -93.65 -29.24 -37.34
C ILE A 355 -93.52 -28.74 -38.77
N GLY A 356 -92.37 -28.99 -39.40
CA GLY A 356 -92.10 -28.65 -40.79
C GLY A 356 -92.97 -29.45 -41.76
N GLY A 357 -93.31 -30.68 -41.40
CA GLY A 357 -94.33 -31.50 -42.04
C GLY A 357 -94.19 -32.98 -41.67
N ILE A 358 -95.07 -33.82 -42.20
CA ILE A 358 -94.88 -35.27 -42.18
C ILE A 358 -94.80 -35.72 -43.63
N TRP A 359 -93.64 -36.24 -44.03
CA TRP A 359 -93.45 -36.80 -45.36
C TRP A 359 -93.81 -38.29 -45.33
N LEU A 360 -94.63 -38.73 -46.28
CA LEU A 360 -95.05 -40.12 -46.46
C LEU A 360 -94.57 -40.59 -47.83
N ASP A 361 -94.02 -41.81 -47.87
CA ASP A 361 -93.70 -42.51 -49.11
C ASP A 361 -94.78 -43.55 -49.42
N MET A 362 -95.65 -43.20 -50.36
CA MET A 362 -96.79 -44.00 -50.78
C MET A 362 -96.44 -44.99 -51.91
N VAL A 363 -95.16 -45.17 -52.28
CA VAL A 363 -94.73 -45.97 -53.43
C VAL A 363 -95.24 -47.42 -53.41
N ASN A 364 -95.46 -48.00 -52.22
CA ASN A 364 -95.95 -49.38 -52.07
C ASN A 364 -97.47 -49.46 -51.92
N VAL A 365 -98.17 -48.32 -51.82
CA VAL A 365 -99.63 -48.27 -51.65
C VAL A 365 -100.28 -48.54 -53.00
N THR A 366 -101.13 -49.57 -53.05
CA THR A 366 -101.74 -50.08 -54.28
C THR A 366 -103.19 -49.64 -54.45
N GLN A 367 -103.78 -48.99 -53.44
CA GLN A 367 -105.15 -48.51 -53.45
C GLN A 367 -105.24 -47.01 -53.18
N ASP A 368 -106.24 -46.35 -53.78
CA ASP A 368 -106.55 -44.97 -53.47
C ASP A 368 -106.80 -44.82 -51.96
N THR A 369 -106.14 -43.86 -51.32
CA THR A 369 -106.05 -43.77 -49.86
C THR A 369 -106.46 -42.38 -49.40
N THR A 370 -107.27 -42.32 -48.33
CA THR A 370 -107.57 -41.05 -47.65
C THR A 370 -106.60 -40.85 -46.49
N ILE A 371 -105.87 -39.74 -46.51
CA ILE A 371 -104.93 -39.31 -45.48
C ILE A 371 -105.62 -38.27 -44.61
N LYS A 372 -105.72 -38.50 -43.31
CA LYS A 372 -106.36 -37.56 -42.39
C LYS A 372 -105.42 -37.11 -41.31
N VAL A 373 -105.55 -35.84 -40.93
CA VAL A 373 -104.81 -35.24 -39.83
C VAL A 373 -105.79 -34.88 -38.73
N TYR A 374 -105.45 -35.26 -37.51
CA TYR A 374 -106.24 -34.96 -36.33
C TYR A 374 -105.41 -34.21 -35.30
N HIS A 375 -106.06 -33.32 -34.55
CA HIS A 375 -105.50 -32.76 -33.33
C HIS A 375 -106.16 -33.36 -32.08
N LYS A 376 -105.42 -33.45 -30.99
CA LYS A 376 -105.97 -33.93 -29.72
C LYS A 376 -106.76 -32.81 -29.04
N VAL A 377 -108.02 -33.07 -28.70
CA VAL A 377 -108.91 -32.06 -28.08
C VAL A 377 -109.06 -32.21 -26.58
N ASP A 378 -108.80 -33.40 -26.04
CA ASP A 378 -108.78 -33.69 -24.59
C ASP A 378 -107.82 -34.86 -24.28
N GLY A 379 -107.92 -35.48 -23.10
CA GLY A 379 -107.02 -36.55 -22.67
C GLY A 379 -106.95 -37.77 -23.62
N THR A 380 -108.02 -38.05 -24.37
CA THR A 380 -108.14 -39.27 -25.18
C THR A 380 -108.69 -39.05 -26.59
N ASN A 381 -109.38 -37.95 -26.85
CA ASN A 381 -110.11 -37.72 -28.10
C ASN A 381 -109.34 -36.86 -29.08
N PHE A 382 -109.51 -37.19 -30.37
CA PHE A 382 -108.94 -36.51 -31.51
C PHE A 382 -110.07 -35.94 -32.39
N ARG A 383 -109.82 -34.79 -33.02
CA ARG A 383 -110.74 -34.16 -33.98
C ARG A 383 -110.02 -33.90 -35.30
N GLU A 384 -110.69 -34.24 -36.40
CA GLU A 384 -110.17 -34.07 -37.75
C GLU A 384 -109.93 -32.59 -38.04
N VAL A 385 -108.76 -32.30 -38.59
CA VAL A 385 -108.32 -30.96 -38.99
C VAL A 385 -108.32 -30.86 -40.51
N SER A 386 -107.83 -31.90 -41.18
CA SER A 386 -107.81 -32.00 -42.62
C SER A 386 -107.94 -33.44 -43.09
N ALA A 387 -108.44 -33.60 -44.30
CA ALA A 387 -108.48 -34.86 -45.02
C ALA A 387 -108.09 -34.59 -46.47
N SER A 388 -107.21 -35.42 -47.00
CA SER A 388 -106.73 -35.37 -48.38
C SER A 388 -106.88 -36.75 -49.01
N ALA A 389 -107.31 -36.80 -50.27
CA ALA A 389 -107.28 -38.02 -51.05
C ALA A 389 -105.93 -38.13 -51.77
N TRP A 390 -105.36 -39.34 -51.78
CA TRP A 390 -104.24 -39.74 -52.62
C TRP A 390 -104.73 -40.84 -53.55
N ALA A 391 -104.58 -40.65 -54.85
CA ALA A 391 -104.86 -41.68 -55.84
C ALA A 391 -103.56 -42.40 -56.22
N THR A 392 -103.67 -43.67 -56.62
CA THR A 392 -102.52 -44.46 -57.13
C THR A 392 -101.84 -43.87 -58.38
N THR A 393 -102.47 -42.88 -59.02
CA THR A 393 -101.90 -42.11 -60.12
C THR A 393 -101.16 -40.83 -59.69
N ASP A 394 -101.26 -40.44 -58.41
CA ASP A 394 -100.57 -39.28 -57.87
C ASP A 394 -99.09 -39.58 -57.62
N SER A 395 -98.31 -38.56 -57.25
CA SER A 395 -96.90 -38.78 -56.88
C SER A 395 -96.80 -39.54 -55.55
N ASP A 396 -95.83 -40.45 -55.47
CA ASP A 396 -95.63 -41.33 -54.31
C ASP A 396 -95.25 -40.55 -53.04
N GLY A 397 -94.51 -39.44 -53.18
CA GLY A 397 -94.13 -38.59 -52.06
C GLY A 397 -95.23 -37.62 -51.67
N VAL A 398 -95.88 -37.87 -50.52
CA VAL A 398 -96.94 -37.00 -49.98
C VAL A 398 -96.43 -36.24 -48.77
N LEU A 399 -96.50 -34.91 -48.82
CA LEU A 399 -96.20 -34.06 -47.68
C LEU A 399 -97.51 -33.61 -47.02
N VAL A 400 -97.72 -34.02 -45.78
CA VAL A 400 -98.65 -33.33 -44.90
C VAL A 400 -97.98 -32.04 -44.45
N GLU A 401 -98.43 -30.91 -45.02
CA GLU A 401 -97.80 -29.62 -44.82
C GLU A 401 -97.69 -29.22 -43.34
N GLY A 402 -96.57 -28.57 -43.01
CA GLY A 402 -96.24 -28.16 -41.67
C GLY A 402 -97.28 -27.25 -41.02
N PHE A 403 -97.61 -27.57 -39.78
CA PHE A 403 -98.50 -26.79 -38.94
C PHE A 403 -97.85 -26.50 -37.58
N THR A 404 -98.33 -25.44 -36.92
CA THR A 404 -97.94 -25.18 -35.53
C THR A 404 -98.83 -26.00 -34.61
N ALA A 405 -98.24 -26.98 -33.93
CA ALA A 405 -98.95 -27.86 -33.02
C ALA A 405 -98.83 -27.36 -31.57
N TYR A 406 -99.94 -27.34 -30.85
CA TYR A 406 -99.99 -27.03 -29.41
C TYR A 406 -100.40 -28.24 -28.57
N ARG A 407 -100.79 -29.34 -29.24
CA ARG A 407 -101.35 -30.56 -28.68
C ARG A 407 -100.95 -31.72 -29.58
N ASP A 408 -101.04 -32.94 -29.07
CA ASP A 408 -100.69 -34.13 -29.84
C ASP A 408 -101.47 -34.18 -31.16
N ILE A 409 -100.82 -34.73 -32.18
CA ILE A 409 -101.38 -34.83 -33.52
C ILE A 409 -101.29 -36.26 -33.99
N LYS A 410 -102.29 -36.67 -34.77
CA LYS A 410 -102.38 -38.01 -35.30
C LYS A 410 -102.63 -37.95 -36.79
N VAL A 411 -101.87 -38.71 -37.55
CA VAL A 411 -102.14 -38.96 -38.96
C VAL A 411 -102.66 -40.37 -39.12
N THR A 412 -103.71 -40.53 -39.91
CA THR A 412 -104.32 -41.83 -40.19
C THR A 412 -104.46 -42.04 -41.70
N LEU A 413 -104.49 -43.30 -42.09
CA LEU A 413 -104.70 -43.74 -43.47
C LEU A 413 -105.97 -44.60 -43.53
N THR A 414 -106.78 -44.41 -44.56
CA THR A 414 -107.95 -45.25 -44.85
C THR A 414 -107.89 -45.74 -46.29
N CYS A 415 -107.87 -47.05 -46.49
CA CYS A 415 -107.80 -47.67 -47.81
C CYS A 415 -109.17 -47.56 -48.51
N GLY A 416 -109.18 -47.23 -49.81
CA GLY A 416 -110.37 -47.22 -50.67
C GLY A 416 -111.01 -48.60 -50.89
N GLY A 417 -110.34 -49.67 -50.45
CA GLY A 417 -110.79 -51.06 -50.49
C GLY A 417 -110.32 -51.80 -51.75
N GLY A 418 -109.85 -53.04 -51.59
CA GLY A 418 -109.45 -53.91 -52.71
C GLY A 418 -107.99 -54.37 -52.72
N GLY A 419 -107.19 -54.02 -51.70
CA GLY A 419 -105.79 -54.42 -51.58
C GLY A 419 -105.60 -55.90 -51.24
N GLY A 420 -104.47 -56.47 -51.66
CA GLY A 420 -104.16 -57.89 -51.49
C GLY A 420 -103.40 -58.26 -50.21
N ALA A 421 -102.74 -57.29 -49.56
CA ALA A 421 -101.93 -57.48 -48.34
C ALA A 421 -101.63 -56.13 -47.66
N SER A 422 -100.98 -56.17 -46.50
CA SER A 422 -100.40 -54.98 -45.88
C SER A 422 -99.12 -54.53 -46.61
N VAL A 423 -98.92 -53.22 -46.72
CA VAL A 423 -97.80 -52.59 -47.42
C VAL A 423 -97.05 -51.65 -46.47
N ASN A 424 -95.77 -51.44 -46.75
CA ASN A 424 -94.94 -50.55 -45.93
C ASN A 424 -95.00 -49.13 -46.47
N VAL A 425 -95.36 -48.19 -45.61
CA VAL A 425 -95.39 -46.75 -45.85
C VAL A 425 -94.31 -46.11 -44.97
N PRO A 426 -93.09 -45.89 -45.50
CA PRO A 426 -92.07 -45.09 -44.83
C PRO A 426 -92.60 -43.66 -44.59
N TYR A 427 -92.28 -43.09 -43.43
CA TYR A 427 -92.59 -41.70 -43.15
C TYR A 427 -91.46 -41.03 -42.36
N ALA A 428 -91.37 -39.71 -42.45
CA ALA A 428 -90.44 -38.89 -41.68
C ALA A 428 -91.15 -37.64 -41.13
N ILE A 429 -90.89 -37.32 -39.86
CA ILE A 429 -91.34 -36.08 -39.23
C ILE A 429 -90.21 -35.06 -39.35
N VAL A 430 -90.50 -33.93 -40.00
CA VAL A 430 -89.56 -32.84 -40.30
C VAL A 430 -89.84 -31.61 -39.46
#